data_AF-A0A955DPM9-F1
#
_entry.id   AF-A0A955DPM9-F1
#
_cell.length_a   1.000
_cell.length_b   1.000
_cell.length_c   1.000
_cell.angle_alpha   90.00
_cell.angle_beta   90.00
_cell.angle_gamma   90.00
#
_symmetry.space_group_name_H-M   'P 1'
#
loop_
_entity.id
_entity.type
_entity.pdbx_description
1 polymer ?
#
loop_
_entity_poly.entity_id
_entity_poly.type
_entity_poly.pdbx_seq_one_letter_code
_entity_poly.pdbx_strand_id
1 'polypeptide(L)'
;WYFDVGNIVLYGWPEQWIRTLGARIVKVDVKEYSRSKCDNEGRWAGFDVPLMDGDCDWPAVMRALDEIHYAGWMTAELGGGDRAYLTSLAERMDRIIAS
;
A
#
# COMPACT_ATOMS: atom_id res chain seq x y z
N TRP A 1 2.85 15.43 -3.40
CA TRP A 1 2.13 14.97 -2.20
C TRP A 1 2.39 13.49 -1.97
N TYR A 2 2.51 13.07 -0.71
CA TYR A 2 2.71 11.67 -0.31
C TYR A 2 1.35 10.95 -0.34
N PHE A 3 1.27 9.81 -1.01
CA PHE A 3 0.06 9.02 -1.12
C PHE A 3 0.26 7.67 -0.43
N ASP A 4 -0.38 7.48 0.72
CA ASP A 4 -0.35 6.22 1.48
C ASP A 4 -1.54 5.35 1.07
N VAL A 5 -1.25 4.20 0.48
CA VAL A 5 -2.27 3.26 -0.02
C VAL A 5 -3.06 2.65 1.13
N GLY A 6 -2.38 2.18 2.18
CA GLY A 6 -3.01 1.49 3.32
C GLY A 6 -3.95 2.41 4.11
N ASN A 7 -3.56 3.66 4.31
CA ASN A 7 -4.43 4.65 4.97
C ASN A 7 -5.72 4.88 4.18
N ILE A 8 -5.67 4.87 2.85
CA ILE A 8 -6.86 5.09 2.02
C ILE A 8 -7.80 3.89 2.04
N VAL A 9 -7.33 2.66 2.22
CA VAL A 9 -8.21 1.47 2.32
C VAL A 9 -9.21 1.59 3.46
N LEU A 10 -8.84 2.27 4.55
CA LEU A 10 -9.76 2.60 5.66
C LEU A 10 -10.89 3.56 5.24
N TYR A 11 -10.63 4.46 4.30
CA TYR A 11 -11.55 5.53 3.91
C TYR A 11 -12.23 5.32 2.55
N GLY A 12 -11.77 4.35 1.74
CA GLY A 12 -12.26 4.11 0.41
C GLY A 12 -11.32 3.22 -0.42
N TRP A 13 -11.18 3.55 -1.69
CA TRP A 13 -10.48 2.75 -2.70
C TRP A 13 -9.25 3.51 -3.24
N PRO A 14 -8.03 3.05 -2.96
CA PRO A 14 -6.81 3.78 -3.32
C PRO A 14 -6.71 4.09 -4.82
N GLU A 15 -7.09 3.15 -5.68
CA GLU A 15 -7.02 3.27 -7.14
C GLU A 15 -7.94 4.36 -7.71
N GLN A 16 -9.04 4.70 -7.03
CA GLN A 16 -9.90 5.83 -7.42
C GLN A 16 -9.23 7.16 -7.10
N TRP A 17 -8.59 7.25 -5.94
CA TRP A 17 -7.88 8.45 -5.51
C TRP A 17 -6.61 8.68 -6.33
N ILE A 18 -5.90 7.63 -6.72
CA ILE A 18 -4.73 7.73 -7.60
C ILE A 18 -5.12 8.39 -8.93
N ARG A 19 -6.18 7.91 -9.58
CA ARG A 19 -6.70 8.52 -10.83
C ARG A 19 -7.14 9.96 -10.64
N THR A 20 -7.75 10.27 -9.50
CA THR A 20 -8.24 11.62 -9.18
C THR A 20 -7.10 12.61 -8.94
N LEU A 21 -6.05 12.19 -8.22
CA LEU A 21 -4.91 13.05 -7.89
C LEU A 21 -3.91 13.18 -9.05
N GLY A 22 -3.74 12.11 -9.84
CA GLY A 22 -2.86 12.07 -10.99
C GLY A 22 -1.44 12.57 -10.66
N ALA A 23 -0.95 13.51 -11.47
CA ALA A 23 0.40 14.08 -11.37
C ALA A 23 0.71 14.82 -10.05
N ARG A 24 -0.26 14.97 -9.13
CA ARG A 24 -0.01 15.56 -7.79
C ARG A 24 0.68 14.59 -6.83
N ILE A 25 0.64 13.29 -7.13
CA ILE A 25 1.34 12.25 -6.39
C ILE A 25 2.82 12.32 -6.73
N VAL A 26 3.67 12.50 -5.70
CA VAL A 26 5.15 12.59 -5.88
C VAL A 26 5.88 11.44 -5.20
N LYS A 27 5.22 10.77 -4.26
CA LYS A 27 5.72 9.61 -3.53
C LYS A 27 4.54 8.74 -3.12
N VAL A 28 4.73 7.42 -3.17
CA VAL A 28 3.77 6.44 -2.69
C VAL A 28 4.35 5.72 -1.47
N ASP A 29 3.56 5.67 -0.40
CA ASP A 29 3.86 4.88 0.78
C ASP A 29 3.10 3.55 0.71
N VAL A 30 3.84 2.45 0.78
CA VAL A 30 3.33 1.07 0.70
C VAL A 30 3.11 0.57 2.11
N LYS A 31 1.85 0.37 2.44
CA LYS A 31 1.38 -0.09 3.75
C LYS A 31 0.16 -0.96 3.53
N GLU A 32 0.04 -2.03 4.29
CA GLU A 32 -1.11 -2.92 4.20
C GLU A 32 -2.15 -2.56 5.25
N TYR A 33 -3.41 -2.87 4.92
CA TYR A 33 -4.52 -2.65 5.83
C TYR A 33 -5.56 -3.75 5.68
N SER A 34 -6.00 -4.31 6.80
CA SER A 34 -7.13 -5.24 6.84
C SER A 34 -8.35 -4.55 7.45
N ARG A 35 -9.42 -4.45 6.64
CA ARG A 35 -10.75 -4.02 7.08
C ARG A 35 -11.35 -5.02 8.07
N SER A 36 -11.14 -6.31 7.84
CA SER A 36 -11.61 -7.34 8.77
C SER A 36 -10.98 -7.20 10.17
N LYS A 37 -9.66 -7.03 10.26
CA LYS A 37 -9.01 -6.75 11.56
C LYS A 37 -9.48 -5.42 12.16
N CYS A 38 -9.65 -4.38 11.35
CA CYS A 38 -10.19 -3.10 11.80
C CYS A 38 -11.56 -3.25 12.46
N ASP A 39 -12.47 -4.00 11.84
CA ASP A 39 -13.84 -4.18 12.34
C ASP A 39 -13.90 -5.02 13.62
N ASN A 40 -13.00 -6.01 13.76
CA ASN A 40 -12.99 -6.94 14.89
C ASN A 40 -12.17 -6.45 16.10
N GLU A 41 -11.03 -5.81 15.85
CA GLU A 41 -10.01 -5.50 16.86
C GLU A 41 -9.76 -3.99 17.01
N GLY A 42 -10.40 -3.19 16.16
CA GLY A 42 -10.32 -1.74 16.16
C GLY A 42 -9.42 -1.19 15.06
N ARG A 43 -9.63 0.10 14.76
CA ARG A 43 -9.00 0.81 13.64
C ARG A 43 -7.49 0.61 13.49
N TRP A 44 -6.75 0.60 14.59
CA TRP A 44 -5.29 0.48 14.53
C TRP A 44 -4.81 -0.95 14.29
N ALA A 45 -5.59 -1.95 14.70
CA ALA A 45 -5.28 -3.36 14.46
C ALA A 45 -5.35 -3.72 12.97
N GLY A 46 -6.08 -2.94 12.16
CA GLY A 46 -6.10 -3.08 10.70
C GLY A 46 -4.71 -2.97 10.06
N PHE A 47 -3.76 -2.24 10.66
CA PHE A 47 -2.39 -2.12 10.15
C PHE A 47 -1.46 -3.25 10.59
N ASP A 48 -1.89 -4.12 11.51
CA ASP A 48 -1.09 -5.25 12.00
C ASP A 48 -1.22 -6.45 11.06
N VAL A 49 -0.85 -6.27 9.79
CA VAL A 49 -0.94 -7.29 8.75
C VAL A 49 0.25 -7.21 7.80
N PRO A 50 0.86 -8.34 7.40
CA PRO A 50 1.94 -8.33 6.41
C PRO A 50 1.46 -7.84 5.05
N LEU A 51 2.34 -7.21 4.25
CA LEU A 51 2.01 -6.82 2.87
C LEU A 51 1.43 -7.98 2.07
N MET A 52 0.39 -7.70 1.27
CA MET A 52 -0.36 -8.68 0.45
C MET A 52 -1.28 -9.63 1.23
N ASP A 53 -1.29 -9.57 2.57
CA ASP A 53 -2.16 -10.41 3.39
C ASP A 53 -3.39 -9.61 3.93
N GLY A 54 -3.60 -8.39 3.42
CA GLY A 54 -4.72 -7.50 3.76
C GLY A 54 -5.67 -7.24 2.60
N ASP A 55 -6.31 -6.07 2.63
CA ASP A 55 -7.38 -5.66 1.71
C ASP A 55 -6.91 -4.61 0.68
N CYS A 56 -5.60 -4.31 0.59
CA CYS A 56 -5.07 -3.51 -0.51
C CYS A 56 -5.08 -4.30 -1.83
N ASP A 57 -5.86 -3.86 -2.80
CA ASP A 57 -5.83 -4.38 -4.18
C ASP A 57 -4.61 -3.83 -4.92
N TRP A 58 -3.43 -4.42 -4.65
CA TRP A 58 -2.16 -4.02 -5.26
C TRP A 58 -2.17 -4.06 -6.80
N PRO A 59 -2.75 -5.08 -7.48
CA PRO A 59 -2.91 -5.03 -8.93
C PRO A 59 -3.72 -3.84 -9.44
N ALA A 60 -4.82 -3.47 -8.77
CA ALA A 60 -5.59 -2.29 -9.15
C ALA A 60 -4.86 -0.97 -8.87
N VAL A 61 -4.08 -0.93 -7.78
CA VAL A 61 -3.23 0.22 -7.40
C VAL A 61 -2.12 0.42 -8.41
N MET A 62 -1.36 -0.62 -8.75
CA MET A 62 -0.27 -0.52 -9.75
C MET A 62 -0.80 -0.12 -11.11
N ARG A 63 -1.91 -0.71 -11.56
CA ARG A 63 -2.57 -0.30 -12.80
C ARG A 63 -2.97 1.18 -12.78
N ALA A 64 -3.50 1.69 -11.66
CA ALA A 64 -3.85 3.10 -11.55
C ALA A 64 -2.62 4.02 -11.56
N LEU A 65 -1.50 3.59 -10.98
CA LEU A 65 -0.22 4.32 -11.02
C LEU A 65 0.34 4.37 -12.45
N ASP A 66 0.26 3.27 -13.19
CA ASP A 66 0.66 3.19 -14.59
C ASP A 66 -0.18 4.11 -15.48
N GLU A 67 -1.51 4.13 -15.27
CA GLU A 67 -2.44 5.00 -16.00
C GLU A 67 -2.11 6.50 -15.83
N ILE A 68 -1.56 6.90 -14.68
CA ILE A 68 -1.14 8.29 -14.43
C ILE A 68 0.35 8.52 -14.76
N HIS A 69 1.02 7.52 -15.35
CA HIS A 69 2.45 7.53 -15.68
C HIS A 69 3.36 7.85 -14.49
N TYR A 70 3.02 7.30 -13.32
CA TYR A 70 3.82 7.49 -12.12
C TYR A 70 5.18 6.77 -12.25
N ALA A 71 6.27 7.52 -12.07
CA ALA A 71 7.63 7.00 -12.10
C ALA A 71 8.46 7.46 -10.88
N GLY A 72 7.77 7.78 -9.79
CA GLY A 72 8.38 8.27 -8.55
C GLY A 72 8.76 7.17 -7.57
N TRP A 73 9.12 7.57 -6.36
CA TRP A 73 9.54 6.65 -5.31
C TRP A 73 8.36 5.91 -4.66
N MET A 74 8.57 4.63 -4.36
CA MET A 74 7.72 3.85 -3.47
C MET A 74 8.53 3.48 -2.23
N THR A 75 7.97 3.65 -1.03
CA THR A 75 8.65 3.24 0.21
C THR A 75 7.74 2.40 1.08
N ALA A 76 8.27 1.32 1.65
CA ALA A 76 7.57 0.52 2.65
C ALA A 76 7.45 1.31 3.96
N GLU A 77 6.23 1.56 4.43
CA GLU A 77 5.94 2.18 5.73
C GLU A 77 5.54 1.08 6.73
N LEU A 78 6.52 0.31 7.18
CA LEU A 78 6.34 -0.81 8.09
C LEU A 78 7.37 -0.75 9.22
N GLY A 79 7.10 -1.49 10.30
CA GLY A 79 8.05 -1.65 11.38
C GLY A 79 9.39 -2.22 10.90
N GLY A 80 10.48 -1.84 11.57
CA GLY A 80 11.78 -2.49 11.36
C GLY A 80 11.76 -3.94 11.85
N GLY A 81 12.76 -4.71 11.46
CA GLY A 81 12.89 -6.11 11.87
C GLY A 81 14.29 -6.66 11.62
N ASP A 82 14.42 -7.97 11.76
CA ASP A 82 15.66 -8.68 11.46
C ASP A 82 15.89 -8.82 9.94
N ARG A 83 17.04 -9.40 9.56
CA ARG A 83 17.39 -9.59 8.15
C ARG A 83 16.38 -10.47 7.41
N ALA A 84 15.85 -11.50 8.05
CA ALA A 84 14.91 -12.42 7.43
C ALA A 84 13.60 -11.70 7.10
N TYR A 85 13.08 -10.92 8.05
CA TYR A 85 11.92 -10.06 7.86
C TYR A 85 12.14 -9.05 6.74
N LEU A 86 13.25 -8.30 6.76
CA LEU A 86 13.53 -7.30 5.73
C LEU A 86 13.70 -7.91 4.33
N THR A 87 14.21 -9.15 4.25
CA THR A 87 14.30 -9.88 2.97
C THR A 87 12.91 -10.27 2.47
N SER A 88 12.07 -10.85 3.33
CA SER A 88 10.67 -11.16 2.98
C SER A 88 9.89 -9.91 2.58
N LEU A 89 10.13 -8.79 3.25
CA LEU A 89 9.50 -7.51 2.93
C LEU A 89 9.90 -7.04 1.52
N ALA A 90 11.19 -7.10 1.18
CA ALA A 90 11.67 -6.75 -0.16
C ALA A 90 11.03 -7.64 -1.24
N GLU A 91 10.94 -8.95 -1.02
CA GLU A 91 10.30 -9.88 -1.97
C GLU A 91 8.81 -9.57 -2.17
N ARG A 92 8.09 -9.19 -1.10
CA ARG A 92 6.68 -8.78 -1.20
C ARG A 92 6.54 -7.46 -1.95
N MET A 93 7.45 -6.50 -1.74
CA MET A 93 7.49 -5.26 -2.51
C MET A 93 7.72 -5.52 -4.00
N ASP A 94 8.65 -6.40 -4.36
CA ASP A 94 8.92 -6.78 -5.76
C ASP A 94 7.68 -7.38 -6.42
N ARG A 95 6.94 -8.23 -5.70
CA ARG A 95 5.68 -8.81 -6.18
C ARG A 95 4.58 -7.76 -6.37
N ILE A 96 4.48 -6.79 -5.47
CA ILE A 96 3.55 -5.67 -5.62
C ILE A 96 3.90 -4.89 -6.88
N ILE A 97 5.16 -4.50 -7.06
CA ILE A 97 5.60 -3.70 -8.22
C ILE A 97 5.39 -4.45 -9.55
N ALA A 98 5.49 -5.79 -9.53
CA ALA A 98 5.28 -6.64 -10.69
C ALA A 98 3.80 -7.00 -10.97
N SER A 99 2.85 -6.50 -10.16
CA SER A 99 1.41 -6.82 -10.28
C SER A 99 0.71 -6.11 -11.43
#